data_AF-A0A7S3T9F0-F1
#
_entry.id   AF-A0A7S3T9F0-F1
#
_cell.length_a   1.000
_cell.length_b   1.000
_cell.length_c   1.000
_cell.angle_alpha   90.00
_cell.angle_beta   90.00
_cell.angle_gamma   90.00
#
_symmetry.space_group_name_H-M   'P 1'
#
loop_
_entity.id
_entity.type
_entity.pdbx_description
1 polymer ?
#
loop_
_entity_poly.entity_id
_entity_poly.type
_entity_poly.pdbx_seq_one_letter_code
_entity_poly.pdbx_strand_id
1 'polypeptide(L)'
;MAYTFLKVKDNMSIGTSLYDEEGAKIVPDILKKAEEKGVELILPVDFVISSKFGEDGEIKTATKEEGIPDGFMGLDCGEKTLELNRAAVAASKTIIWNGPMGVFEMAKFETGTKTLMDDIVKATADGVVTVIGGGDTATACKK
;
A
#
# COMPACT_ATOMS: atom_id res chain seq x y z
N MET A 1 -2.31 -2.79 -6.52
CA MET A 1 -3.50 -3.53 -6.03
C MET A 1 -4.50 -2.60 -5.33
N ALA A 2 -4.10 -1.81 -4.32
CA ALA A 2 -5.02 -1.02 -3.49
C ALA A 2 -5.99 -0.11 -4.28
N TYR A 3 -5.55 0.47 -5.41
CA TYR A 3 -6.39 1.32 -6.25
C TYR A 3 -7.64 0.61 -6.79
N THR A 4 -7.55 -0.69 -7.11
CA THR A 4 -8.73 -1.49 -7.50
C THR A 4 -9.74 -1.56 -6.35
N PHE A 5 -9.28 -1.80 -5.12
CA PHE A 5 -10.14 -1.83 -3.94
C PHE A 5 -10.80 -0.47 -3.69
N LEU A 6 -10.03 0.62 -3.71
CA LEU A 6 -10.53 1.97 -3.45
C LEU A 6 -11.50 2.44 -4.54
N LYS A 7 -11.24 2.11 -5.81
CA LYS A 7 -12.17 2.42 -6.90
C LYS A 7 -13.49 1.66 -6.77
N VAL A 8 -13.46 0.38 -6.42
CA VAL A 8 -14.68 -0.43 -6.29
C VAL A 8 -15.47 -0.09 -5.02
N LYS A 9 -14.77 0.01 -3.88
CA LYS A 9 -15.39 0.20 -2.56
C LYS A 9 -15.87 1.63 -2.34
N ASP A 10 -15.03 2.60 -2.69
CA ASP A 10 -15.21 4.00 -2.31
C ASP A 10 -15.49 4.90 -3.53
N ASN A 11 -15.59 4.33 -4.74
CA ASN A 11 -15.75 5.06 -6.00
C ASN A 11 -14.68 6.16 -6.19
N MET A 12 -13.47 5.92 -5.67
CA MET A 12 -12.38 6.88 -5.70
C MET A 12 -11.85 7.05 -7.14
N SER A 13 -11.59 8.31 -7.55
CA SER A 13 -10.83 8.57 -8.77
C SER A 13 -9.39 8.08 -8.59
N ILE A 14 -8.88 7.30 -9.54
CA ILE A 14 -7.53 6.72 -9.47
C ILE A 14 -6.60 7.23 -10.58
N GLY A 15 -7.06 8.18 -11.41
CA GLY A 15 -6.32 8.65 -12.57
C GLY A 15 -5.88 7.50 -13.46
N THR A 16 -4.58 7.43 -13.75
CA THR A 16 -3.94 6.36 -14.53
C THR A 16 -3.26 5.30 -13.66
N SER A 17 -3.58 5.23 -12.37
CA SER A 17 -3.07 4.19 -11.47
C SER A 17 -3.50 2.79 -11.93
N LEU A 18 -2.68 1.78 -11.59
CA LEU A 18 -2.94 0.39 -11.95
C LEU A 18 -4.33 -0.07 -11.48
N TYR A 19 -5.12 -0.54 -12.43
CA TYR A 19 -6.46 -1.08 -12.22
C TYR A 19 -6.55 -2.47 -12.85
N ASP A 20 -7.08 -3.41 -12.10
CA ASP A 20 -7.32 -4.78 -12.56
C ASP A 20 -8.83 -4.97 -12.71
N GLU A 21 -9.31 -4.97 -13.97
CA GLU A 21 -10.74 -5.09 -14.30
C GLU A 21 -11.33 -6.44 -13.90
N GLU A 22 -10.55 -7.53 -14.01
CA GLU A 22 -11.02 -8.86 -13.62
C GLU A 22 -10.99 -9.00 -12.09
N GLY A 23 -9.92 -8.53 -11.45
CA GLY A 23 -9.82 -8.48 -9.99
C GLY A 23 -10.87 -7.59 -9.33
N ALA A 24 -11.31 -6.51 -9.99
CA ALA A 24 -12.37 -5.64 -9.49
C ALA A 24 -13.68 -6.39 -9.23
N LYS A 25 -13.99 -7.42 -10.02
CA LYS A 25 -15.23 -8.20 -9.90
C LYS A 25 -15.31 -8.98 -8.59
N ILE A 26 -14.18 -9.34 -8.00
CA ILE A 26 -14.11 -10.13 -6.76
C ILE A 26 -13.89 -9.29 -5.50
N VAL A 27 -13.63 -7.98 -5.63
CA VAL A 27 -13.43 -7.09 -4.47
C VAL A 27 -14.63 -7.11 -3.50
N PRO A 28 -15.90 -7.03 -3.94
CA PRO A 28 -17.03 -7.05 -3.01
C PRO A 28 -17.09 -8.32 -2.16
N ASP A 29 -16.76 -9.48 -2.75
CA ASP A 29 -16.74 -10.76 -2.06
C ASP A 29 -15.61 -10.83 -1.02
N ILE A 30 -14.44 -10.26 -1.33
CA ILE A 30 -13.32 -10.16 -0.39
C ILE A 30 -13.70 -9.27 0.80
N LEU A 31 -14.28 -8.09 0.55
CA LEU A 31 -14.71 -7.16 1.60
C LEU A 31 -15.74 -7.80 2.53
N LYS A 32 -16.77 -8.43 1.95
CA LYS A 32 -17.81 -9.15 2.70
C LYS A 32 -17.21 -10.27 3.55
N LYS A 33 -16.31 -11.08 2.98
CA LYS A 33 -15.67 -12.18 3.71
C LYS A 33 -14.78 -11.68 4.85
N ALA A 34 -14.09 -10.55 4.67
CA ALA A 34 -13.31 -9.94 5.73
C ALA A 34 -14.21 -9.49 6.89
N GLU A 35 -15.32 -8.81 6.60
CA GLU A 35 -16.31 -8.39 7.58
C GLU A 35 -16.91 -9.59 8.34
N GLU A 36 -17.34 -10.64 7.63
CA GLU A 36 -17.89 -11.88 8.23
C GLU A 36 -16.90 -12.59 9.16
N LYS A 37 -15.59 -12.39 8.94
CA LYS A 37 -14.52 -12.97 9.76
C LYS A 37 -13.98 -12.00 10.81
N GLY A 38 -14.51 -10.78 10.89
CA GLY A 38 -14.00 -9.75 11.78
C GLY A 38 -12.56 -9.35 11.46
N VAL A 39 -12.15 -9.46 10.20
CA VAL A 39 -10.83 -9.04 9.73
C VAL A 39 -10.88 -7.56 9.36
N GLU A 40 -10.07 -6.77 10.03
CA GLU A 40 -9.87 -5.36 9.68
C GLU A 40 -9.06 -5.24 8.39
N LEU A 41 -9.60 -4.51 7.41
CA LEU A 41 -8.90 -4.19 6.16
C LEU A 41 -8.39 -2.75 6.21
N ILE A 42 -7.08 -2.60 6.31
CA ILE A 42 -6.40 -1.30 6.29
C ILE A 42 -5.99 -1.02 4.85
N LEU A 43 -6.63 -0.02 4.24
CA LEU A 43 -6.33 0.47 2.90
C LEU A 43 -5.67 1.86 2.98
N PRO A 44 -4.83 2.22 2.00
CA PRO A 44 -4.20 3.53 1.96
C PRO A 44 -5.22 4.67 1.90
N VAL A 45 -4.91 5.76 2.60
CA VAL A 45 -5.75 6.97 2.72
C VAL A 45 -5.11 8.20 2.05
N ASP A 46 -3.85 8.09 1.66
CA ASP A 46 -3.08 9.10 0.95
C ASP A 46 -1.95 8.44 0.14
N PHE A 47 -1.48 9.16 -0.87
CA PHE A 47 -0.64 8.60 -1.94
C PHE A 47 0.42 9.60 -2.36
N VAL A 48 1.60 9.08 -2.73
CA VAL A 48 2.57 9.80 -3.55
C VAL A 48 2.24 9.49 -5.01
N ILE A 49 1.94 10.53 -5.77
CA ILE A 49 1.49 10.43 -7.16
C ILE A 49 2.51 11.07 -8.12
N SER A 50 2.59 10.53 -9.33
CA SER A 50 3.43 11.05 -10.41
C SER A 50 2.63 11.21 -11.69
N SER A 51 2.96 12.20 -12.51
CA SER A 51 2.35 12.40 -13.83
C SER A 51 2.75 11.35 -14.87
N LYS A 52 3.70 10.46 -14.54
CA LYS A 52 4.13 9.31 -15.35
C LYS A 52 4.77 8.25 -14.47
N PHE A 53 4.95 7.06 -15.03
CA PHE A 53 5.66 5.98 -14.35
C PHE A 53 7.18 6.26 -14.35
N GLY A 54 7.65 6.99 -13.34
CA GLY A 54 9.04 7.40 -13.24
C GLY A 54 9.27 8.58 -12.29
N GLU A 55 10.53 8.76 -11.89
CA GLU A 55 10.98 9.80 -10.96
C GLU A 55 11.10 11.19 -11.60
N ASP A 56 11.02 11.26 -12.92
CA ASP A 56 11.16 12.46 -13.74
C ASP A 56 9.80 13.05 -14.17
N GLY A 57 8.70 12.57 -13.56
CA GLY A 57 7.38 13.20 -13.64
C GLY A 57 7.19 14.35 -12.65
N GLU A 58 6.07 15.06 -12.76
CA GLU A 58 5.60 15.93 -11.68
C GLU A 58 5.14 15.04 -10.52
N ILE A 59 5.77 15.18 -9.36
CA ILE A 59 5.47 14.38 -8.17
C ILE A 59 4.81 15.26 -7.12
N LYS A 60 3.69 14.78 -6.58
CA LYS A 60 2.95 15.43 -5.52
C LYS A 60 2.21 14.40 -4.67
N THR A 61 1.44 14.85 -3.70
CA THR A 61 0.60 14.00 -2.87
C THR A 61 -0.87 14.15 -3.24
N ALA A 62 -1.65 13.12 -3.00
CA ALA A 62 -3.11 13.16 -3.06
C ALA A 62 -3.72 12.37 -1.91
N THR A 63 -4.87 12.81 -1.42
CA THR A 63 -5.65 12.06 -0.42
C THR A 63 -6.69 11.16 -1.09
N LYS A 64 -7.21 10.19 -0.33
CA LYS A 64 -8.32 9.35 -0.78
C LYS A 64 -9.58 10.17 -1.06
N GLU A 65 -9.84 11.18 -0.23
CA GLU A 65 -11.01 12.05 -0.35
C GLU A 65 -10.95 12.93 -1.61
N GLU A 66 -9.76 13.42 -1.97
CA GLU A 66 -9.54 14.19 -3.21
C GLU A 66 -9.53 13.29 -4.45
N GLY A 67 -9.08 12.04 -4.30
CA GLY A 67 -8.81 11.16 -5.42
C GLY A 67 -7.49 11.50 -6.13
N ILE A 68 -7.09 10.63 -7.06
CA ILE A 68 -5.96 10.87 -7.94
C ILE A 68 -6.48 11.55 -9.21
N PRO A 69 -5.91 12.71 -9.61
CA PRO A 69 -6.35 13.44 -10.78
C PRO A 69 -5.97 12.72 -12.08
N ASP A 70 -6.71 13.02 -13.15
CA ASP A 70 -6.40 12.51 -14.49
C ASP A 70 -4.97 12.85 -14.92
N GLY A 71 -4.32 11.90 -15.58
CA GLY A 71 -2.91 12.01 -15.98
C GLY A 71 -1.90 11.73 -14.87
N PHE A 72 -2.33 11.53 -13.62
CA PHE A 72 -1.47 11.09 -12.52
C PHE A 72 -1.75 9.64 -12.12
N MET A 73 -0.74 9.00 -11.56
CA MET A 73 -0.81 7.65 -10.99
C MET A 73 -0.13 7.60 -9.63
N GLY A 74 -0.70 6.82 -8.70
CA GLY A 74 -0.08 6.60 -7.40
C GLY A 74 0.99 5.53 -7.46
N LEU A 75 2.18 5.86 -6.95
CA LEU A 75 3.38 5.02 -7.01
C LEU A 75 3.94 4.66 -5.62
N ASP A 76 3.49 5.33 -4.56
CA ASP A 76 3.76 4.95 -3.17
C ASP A 76 2.61 5.43 -2.28
N CYS A 77 2.56 4.97 -1.03
CA CYS A 77 1.61 5.47 -0.04
C CYS A 77 2.11 6.75 0.65
N GLY A 78 1.18 7.58 1.14
CA GLY A 78 1.48 8.80 1.86
C GLY A 78 1.71 8.59 3.36
N GLU A 79 2.03 9.67 4.06
CA GLU A 79 2.42 9.66 5.47
C GLU A 79 1.31 9.15 6.40
N LYS A 80 0.05 9.53 6.16
CA LYS A 80 -1.07 9.07 7.00
C LYS A 80 -1.29 7.57 6.88
N THR A 81 -1.10 7.02 5.68
CA THR A 81 -1.13 5.58 5.45
C THR A 81 -0.01 4.88 6.23
N LEU A 82 1.18 5.48 6.32
CA LEU A 82 2.28 4.92 7.10
C LEU A 82 1.99 4.91 8.59
N GLU A 83 1.32 5.94 9.13
CA GLU A 83 0.86 5.95 10.51
C GLU A 83 -0.11 4.80 10.81
N LEU A 84 -1.08 4.55 9.91
CA LEU A 84 -2.03 3.44 10.03
C LEU A 84 -1.31 2.08 9.99
N ASN A 85 -0.39 1.91 9.06
CA ASN A 85 0.38 0.67 8.94
C ASN A 85 1.26 0.44 10.17
N ARG A 86 1.93 1.47 10.68
CA ARG A 86 2.74 1.40 11.90
C ARG A 86 1.90 0.98 13.10
N ALA A 87 0.70 1.54 13.26
CA ALA A 87 -0.20 1.16 14.34
C ALA A 87 -0.60 -0.33 14.23
N ALA A 88 -0.90 -0.81 13.03
CA ALA A 88 -1.21 -2.22 12.78
C ALA A 88 -0.04 -3.16 13.08
N VAL A 89 1.17 -2.79 12.66
CA VAL A 89 2.41 -3.52 12.96
C VAL A 89 2.64 -3.59 14.46
N ALA A 90 2.54 -2.46 15.18
CA ALA A 90 2.73 -2.40 16.63
C ALA A 90 1.70 -3.22 17.43
N ALA A 91 0.49 -3.40 16.90
CA ALA A 91 -0.55 -4.22 17.52
C ALA A 91 -0.40 -5.72 17.23
N SER A 92 0.48 -6.10 16.29
CA SER A 92 0.60 -7.47 15.78
C SER A 92 1.56 -8.34 16.61
N LYS A 93 1.22 -9.62 16.75
CA LYS A 93 2.10 -10.65 17.39
C LYS A 93 2.75 -11.59 16.39
N THR A 94 2.17 -11.68 15.19
CA THR A 94 2.70 -12.39 14.04
C THR A 94 2.43 -11.56 12.80
N ILE A 95 3.44 -11.35 11.96
CA ILE A 95 3.34 -10.56 10.72
C ILE A 95 3.77 -11.45 9.56
N ILE A 96 2.95 -11.49 8.50
CA ILE A 96 3.31 -12.08 7.22
C ILE A 96 3.26 -10.96 6.19
N TRP A 97 4.41 -10.60 5.64
CA TRP A 97 4.50 -9.52 4.66
C TRP A 97 4.86 -10.07 3.28
N ASN A 98 3.99 -9.79 2.30
CA ASN A 98 4.19 -10.16 0.90
C ASN A 98 3.70 -9.02 -0.01
N GLY A 99 4.64 -8.33 -0.64
CA GLY A 99 4.40 -7.21 -1.56
C GLY A 99 4.86 -5.87 -0.97
N PRO A 100 5.80 -5.16 -1.63
CA PRO A 100 6.14 -3.78 -1.29
C PRO A 100 4.93 -2.84 -1.28
N MET A 101 5.06 -1.69 -0.60
CA MET A 101 3.97 -0.69 -0.48
C MET A 101 3.87 0.26 -1.68
N GLY A 102 4.95 0.35 -2.47
CA GLY A 102 5.08 1.23 -3.62
C GLY A 102 6.16 0.71 -4.58
N VAL A 103 6.51 1.52 -5.57
CA VAL A 103 7.55 1.23 -6.58
C VAL A 103 8.94 1.47 -5.96
N PHE A 104 9.32 0.60 -5.02
CA PHE A 104 10.52 0.75 -4.18
C PHE A 104 11.85 0.71 -4.95
N GLU A 105 11.82 0.32 -6.21
CA GLU A 105 12.96 0.37 -7.12
C GLU A 105 13.36 1.82 -7.44
N MET A 106 12.45 2.78 -7.27
CA MET A 106 12.62 4.21 -7.50
C MET A 106 12.71 4.96 -6.18
N ALA A 107 13.79 5.72 -5.96
CA ALA A 107 14.06 6.37 -4.67
C ALA A 107 12.97 7.36 -4.23
N LYS A 108 12.29 8.02 -5.18
CA LYS A 108 11.15 8.91 -4.87
C LYS A 108 9.87 8.18 -4.46
N PHE A 109 9.80 6.86 -4.60
CA PHE A 109 8.62 6.03 -4.32
C PHE A 109 8.95 4.81 -3.42
N GLU A 110 10.09 4.84 -2.72
CA GLU A 110 10.50 3.76 -1.81
C GLU A 110 10.15 4.01 -0.34
N THR A 111 9.73 5.23 0.00
CA THR A 111 9.57 5.68 1.39
C THR A 111 8.58 4.80 2.14
N GLY A 112 7.46 4.46 1.52
CA GLY A 112 6.44 3.65 2.18
C GLY A 112 6.89 2.22 2.44
N THR A 113 7.61 1.63 1.48
CA THR A 113 8.18 0.28 1.62
C THR A 113 9.25 0.25 2.70
N LYS A 114 10.16 1.24 2.70
CA LYS A 114 11.25 1.33 3.67
C LYS A 114 10.73 1.57 5.09
N THR A 115 9.76 2.47 5.25
CA THR A 115 9.19 2.76 6.57
C THR A 115 8.48 1.55 7.15
N LEU A 116 7.71 0.81 6.33
CA LEU A 116 7.09 -0.43 6.77
C LEU A 116 8.13 -1.49 7.16
N MET A 117 9.23 -1.59 6.41
CA MET A 117 10.36 -2.47 6.75
C MET A 117 10.94 -2.12 8.12
N ASP A 118 11.24 -0.85 8.36
CA ASP A 118 11.80 -0.38 9.63
C ASP A 118 10.87 -0.69 10.81
N ASP A 119 9.56 -0.49 10.63
CA ASP A 119 8.55 -0.81 11.64
C ASP A 119 8.46 -2.34 11.90
N ILE A 120 8.54 -3.16 10.86
CA ILE A 120 8.55 -4.63 10.99
C ILE A 120 9.83 -5.11 11.67
N VAL A 121 11.00 -4.59 11.30
CA VAL A 121 12.29 -4.91 11.93
C VAL A 121 12.26 -4.59 13.42
N LYS A 122 11.69 -3.44 13.79
CA LYS A 122 11.49 -3.07 15.20
C LYS A 122 10.59 -4.07 15.91
N ALA A 123 9.45 -4.44 15.31
CA ALA A 123 8.55 -5.43 15.88
C ALA A 123 9.26 -6.79 16.08
N THR A 124 10.07 -7.23 15.11
CA THR A 124 10.87 -8.46 15.24
C THR A 124 11.85 -8.37 16.42
N ALA A 125 12.52 -7.23 16.59
CA ALA A 125 13.44 -7.01 17.71
C ALA A 125 12.71 -7.05 19.07
N ASP A 126 11.45 -6.63 19.10
CA ASP A 126 10.56 -6.69 20.27
C ASP A 126 9.93 -8.10 20.48
N GLY A 127 10.31 -9.10 19.68
CA GLY A 127 9.93 -10.50 19.83
C GLY A 127 8.70 -10.94 19.01
N VAL A 128 8.21 -10.10 18.10
CA VAL A 128 7.13 -10.46 17.15
C VAL A 128 7.65 -11.45 16.12
N VAL A 129 6.86 -12.47 15.79
CA VAL A 129 7.21 -13.40 14.70
C VAL A 129 6.93 -12.74 13.37
N THR A 130 7.94 -12.56 12.53
CA THR A 130 7.82 -11.90 11.23
C THR A 130 8.27 -12.81 10.10
N VAL A 131 7.43 -13.01 9.09
CA VAL A 131 7.72 -13.82 7.90
C VAL A 131 7.63 -12.94 6.66
N ILE A 132 8.72 -12.87 5.89
CA ILE A 132 8.75 -12.20 4.60
C ILE A 132 8.51 -13.24 3.50
N GLY A 133 7.51 -12.98 2.65
CA GLY A 133 7.17 -13.78 1.48
C GLY A 133 7.29 -12.97 0.18
N GLY A 134 7.45 -13.67 -0.94
CA GLY A 134 7.54 -13.07 -2.28
C GLY A 134 8.95 -12.64 -2.68
N GLY A 135 9.23 -12.67 -3.98
CA GLY A 135 10.55 -12.32 -4.53
C GLY A 135 10.89 -10.84 -4.39
N ASP A 136 9.93 -9.97 -4.68
CA ASP A 136 10.14 -8.51 -4.63
C ASP A 136 10.25 -8.01 -3.19
N THR A 137 9.44 -8.53 -2.25
CA THR A 137 9.57 -8.21 -0.82
C THR A 137 10.93 -8.63 -0.28
N ALA A 138 11.41 -9.82 -0.64
CA ALA A 138 12.74 -10.28 -0.25
C ALA A 138 13.86 -9.42 -0.88
N THR A 139 13.63 -8.85 -2.06
CA THR A 139 14.55 -7.90 -2.70
C THR A 139 14.55 -6.56 -1.97
N ALA A 140 13.39 -6.06 -1.55
CA ALA A 140 13.27 -4.87 -0.71
C ALA A 140 14.01 -5.03 0.64
N CYS A 141 14.00 -6.23 1.27
CA CYS A 141 14.80 -6.51 2.47
C CYS A 141 16.31 -6.47 2.26
N LYS A 142 16.79 -6.75 1.06
CA LYS A 142 18.23 -6.82 0.76
C LYS A 142 18.85 -5.47 0.43
N LYS A 143 18.03 -4.53 -0.03
CA LYS A 143 18.41 -3.17 -0.41
C LYS A 143 18.64 -2.32 0.83
#